data_AF-A0A7C3ZDH2-F1
#
_entry.id   AF-A0A7C3ZDH2-F1
#
_cell.length_a   1.000
_cell.length_b   1.000
_cell.length_c   1.000
_cell.angle_alpha   90.00
_cell.angle_beta   90.00
_cell.angle_gamma   90.00
#
_symmetry.space_group_name_H-M   'P 1'
#
loop_
_entity.id
_entity.type
_entity.pdbx_description
1 polymer ?
#
loop_
_entity_poly.entity_id
_entity_poly.type
_entity_poly.pdbx_seq_one_letter_code
_entity_poly.pdbx_strand_id
1 'polypeptide(L)'
;MRERLRIVVGSDLAREVRIVVRSSGWKDVSIVGLPCKCTLIKEKENQRLPAPSETVRIVSACLESYRHTMKNADLYRFMAPSCISMIAGESLVKAYLKPDSHILMPKTVVRLAREYRKRSLSSSVLSRVFGRRIRKIVLFDTEGKLNVRKHLESFARKAGVSYEIVPVGLDYLRLFLSSIVSSWRFEQKEKTSNFRLSTYAMIFDHLSDISRIMDEQEATLAIVDMFTVVFSPARIVYVPFENNKPQDRKKWIGSAGDRAWFAEKIRLPERWRKQGFYKGVLFQSFVHQNEIVGLLAIDLFPGQKNEQLLSLASLLADICSVTVVNARAFRNLDEARRILQEERDRARTYLDIAGVIFVV
;
A
#
# COMPACT_ATOMS: atom_id res chain seq x y z
N MET A 1 -28.81 -15.10 -5.19
CA MET A 1 -27.61 -15.59 -5.92
C MET A 1 -26.37 -15.28 -5.09
N ARG A 2 -25.46 -16.24 -4.85
CA ARG A 2 -24.19 -15.94 -4.17
C ARG A 2 -23.30 -15.12 -5.10
N GLU A 3 -22.91 -13.92 -4.67
CA GLU A 3 -21.93 -13.11 -5.40
C GLU A 3 -20.64 -13.91 -5.61
N ARG A 4 -20.07 -13.86 -6.83
CA ARG A 4 -18.79 -14.49 -7.18
C ARG A 4 -17.72 -13.44 -7.38
N LEU A 5 -16.50 -13.75 -6.97
CA LEU A 5 -15.32 -12.92 -7.24
C LEU A 5 -14.82 -13.18 -8.65
N ARG A 6 -14.64 -12.12 -9.43
CA ARG A 6 -13.98 -12.23 -10.75
C ARG A 6 -12.62 -11.56 -10.74
N ILE A 7 -11.60 -12.35 -11.08
CA ILE A 7 -10.19 -11.96 -11.18
C ILE A 7 -9.85 -11.73 -12.66
N VAL A 8 -9.44 -10.52 -13.01
CA VAL A 8 -9.01 -10.16 -14.37
C VAL A 8 -7.50 -9.96 -14.38
N VAL A 9 -6.79 -10.73 -15.20
CA VAL A 9 -5.33 -10.66 -15.26
C VAL A 9 -4.87 -10.68 -16.71
N GLY A 10 -3.59 -10.39 -16.91
CA GLY A 10 -2.99 -10.57 -18.20
C GLY A 10 -3.07 -12.00 -18.71
N SER A 11 -3.20 -12.16 -20.02
CA SER A 11 -3.28 -13.46 -20.68
C SER A 11 -2.05 -14.32 -20.35
N ASP A 12 -0.90 -13.70 -20.15
CA ASP A 12 0.37 -14.35 -19.78
C ASP A 12 0.40 -14.86 -18.33
N LEU A 13 -0.42 -14.31 -17.43
CA LEU A 13 -0.53 -14.70 -16.02
C LEU A 13 -1.77 -15.56 -15.72
N ALA A 14 -2.75 -15.55 -16.62
CA ALA A 14 -4.05 -16.20 -16.42
C ALA A 14 -3.93 -17.71 -16.15
N ARG A 15 -2.87 -18.36 -16.63
CA ARG A 15 -2.65 -19.80 -16.41
C ARG A 15 -2.26 -20.07 -14.97
N GLU A 16 -1.27 -19.35 -14.46
CA GLU A 16 -0.73 -19.46 -13.10
C GLU A 16 -1.81 -19.15 -12.07
N VAL A 17 -2.61 -18.11 -12.32
CA VAL A 17 -3.78 -17.78 -11.48
C VAL A 17 -4.80 -18.92 -11.48
N ARG A 18 -5.10 -19.56 -12.64
CA ARG A 18 -6.00 -20.73 -12.68
C ARG A 18 -5.46 -21.92 -11.89
N ILE A 19 -4.16 -22.15 -11.93
CA ILE A 19 -3.53 -23.21 -11.15
C ILE A 19 -3.74 -22.94 -9.66
N VAL A 20 -3.43 -21.73 -9.21
CA VAL A 20 -3.61 -21.34 -7.81
C VAL A 20 -5.07 -21.48 -7.38
N VAL A 21 -6.02 -20.87 -8.10
CA VAL A 21 -7.46 -20.91 -7.75
C VAL A 21 -7.98 -22.34 -7.67
N ARG A 22 -7.59 -23.21 -8.61
CA ARG A 22 -7.95 -24.64 -8.58
C ARG A 22 -7.33 -25.37 -7.39
N SER A 23 -6.03 -25.19 -7.17
CA SER A 23 -5.31 -25.85 -6.06
C SER A 23 -5.80 -25.40 -4.69
N SER A 24 -6.28 -24.16 -4.56
CA SER A 24 -6.83 -23.62 -3.32
C SER A 24 -8.32 -23.93 -3.11
N GLY A 25 -8.97 -24.62 -4.07
CA GLY A 25 -10.37 -25.06 -3.94
C GLY A 25 -11.41 -23.93 -3.95
N TRP A 26 -11.10 -22.74 -4.47
CA TRP A 26 -12.02 -21.59 -4.44
C TRP A 26 -13.09 -21.69 -5.54
N LYS A 27 -14.27 -22.21 -5.18
CA LYS A 27 -15.41 -22.42 -6.10
C LYS A 27 -16.19 -21.15 -6.45
N ASP A 28 -16.00 -20.10 -5.66
CA ASP A 28 -16.64 -18.79 -5.72
C ASP A 28 -15.79 -17.75 -6.50
N VAL A 29 -14.67 -18.18 -7.09
CA VAL A 29 -13.73 -17.33 -7.81
C VAL A 29 -13.69 -17.73 -9.29
N SER A 30 -13.84 -16.76 -10.19
CA SER A 30 -13.70 -16.92 -11.64
C SER A 30 -12.55 -16.08 -12.19
N ILE A 31 -11.96 -16.50 -13.32
CA ILE A 31 -10.74 -15.87 -13.87
C ILE A 31 -10.94 -15.52 -15.34
N VAL A 32 -10.59 -14.29 -15.69
CA VAL A 32 -10.59 -13.77 -17.06
C VAL A 32 -9.18 -13.31 -17.40
N GLY A 33 -8.64 -13.81 -18.52
CA GLY A 33 -7.34 -13.39 -19.05
C GLY A 33 -7.54 -12.43 -20.20
N LEU A 34 -6.95 -11.23 -20.15
CA LEU A 34 -7.01 -10.23 -21.23
C LEU A 34 -5.65 -10.05 -21.91
N PRO A 35 -5.61 -9.73 -23.22
CA PRO A 35 -4.37 -9.45 -23.92
C PRO A 35 -3.63 -8.28 -23.27
N CYS A 36 -2.35 -8.45 -22.94
CA CYS A 36 -1.55 -7.39 -22.35
C CYS A 36 -0.74 -6.64 -23.39
N LYS A 37 -0.54 -5.33 -23.19
CA LYS A 37 0.40 -4.53 -23.99
C LYS A 37 1.85 -4.72 -23.58
N CYS A 38 2.10 -5.28 -22.38
CA CYS A 38 3.45 -5.58 -21.89
C CYS A 38 4.09 -6.81 -22.55
N THR A 39 3.39 -7.49 -23.46
CA THR A 39 3.96 -8.61 -24.19
C THR A 39 4.77 -8.12 -25.38
N LEU A 40 5.97 -8.69 -25.56
CA LEU A 40 6.84 -8.46 -26.72
C LEU A 40 6.15 -8.76 -28.07
N ILE A 41 5.04 -9.49 -28.04
CA ILE A 41 4.21 -9.83 -29.20
C ILE A 41 2.86 -9.15 -29.00
N LYS A 42 2.51 -8.22 -29.91
CA LYS A 42 1.20 -7.57 -29.92
C LYS A 42 0.12 -8.58 -30.32
N GLU A 43 -0.83 -8.84 -29.43
CA GLU A 43 -2.04 -9.63 -29.74
C GLU A 43 -3.12 -8.73 -30.37
N LYS A 44 -3.99 -9.29 -31.23
CA LYS A 44 -5.16 -8.59 -31.75
C LYS A 44 -6.19 -8.41 -30.62
N GLU A 45 -6.58 -7.16 -30.37
CA GLU A 45 -7.44 -6.64 -29.29
C GLU A 45 -8.93 -7.03 -29.39
N ASN A 46 -9.27 -8.29 -29.73
CA ASN A 46 -10.67 -8.66 -30.00
C ASN A 46 -11.43 -9.34 -28.84
N GLN A 47 -10.87 -9.36 -27.62
CA GLN A 47 -11.61 -9.90 -26.46
C GLN A 47 -12.49 -8.83 -25.81
N ARG A 48 -13.81 -9.00 -25.95
CA ARG A 48 -14.80 -8.20 -25.21
C ARG A 48 -14.67 -8.47 -23.71
N LEU A 49 -14.66 -7.38 -22.93
CA LEU A 49 -14.81 -7.45 -21.49
C LEU A 49 -16.13 -8.15 -21.14
N PRO A 50 -16.14 -9.02 -20.11
CA PRO A 50 -17.37 -9.67 -19.69
C PRO A 50 -18.37 -8.66 -19.11
N ALA A 51 -19.66 -8.99 -19.18
CA ALA A 51 -20.73 -8.12 -18.70
C ALA A 51 -20.58 -7.78 -17.18
N PRO A 52 -20.95 -6.55 -16.76
CA PRO A 52 -20.67 -5.98 -15.43
C PRO A 52 -21.56 -6.51 -14.29
N SER A 53 -22.20 -7.68 -14.43
CA SER A 53 -23.16 -8.21 -13.46
C SER A 53 -22.53 -8.98 -12.28
N GLU A 54 -21.20 -9.03 -12.18
CA GLU A 54 -20.47 -9.70 -11.08
C GLU A 54 -19.47 -8.74 -10.45
N THR A 55 -19.21 -8.90 -9.15
CA THR A 55 -18.20 -8.12 -8.40
C THR A 55 -16.80 -8.44 -8.94
N VAL A 56 -16.38 -7.73 -9.98
CA VAL A 56 -15.05 -7.82 -10.60
C VAL A 56 -14.08 -7.05 -9.73
N ARG A 57 -12.95 -7.63 -9.30
CA ARG A 57 -12.10 -6.97 -8.28
C ARG A 57 -10.65 -6.77 -8.62
N ILE A 58 -10.07 -7.50 -9.56
CA ILE A 58 -8.61 -7.46 -9.73
C ILE A 58 -8.28 -7.23 -11.18
N VAL A 59 -7.41 -6.25 -11.43
CA VAL A 59 -6.78 -5.96 -12.72
C VAL A 59 -5.28 -5.71 -12.46
N SER A 60 -4.39 -6.34 -13.23
CA SER A 60 -2.95 -5.98 -13.23
C SER A 60 -2.78 -4.59 -13.85
N ALA A 61 -1.88 -3.73 -13.34
CA ALA A 61 -1.67 -2.39 -13.90
C ALA A 61 -1.29 -2.37 -15.40
N CYS A 62 -0.78 -3.49 -15.95
CA CYS A 62 -0.58 -3.61 -17.41
C CYS A 62 -1.88 -3.59 -18.24
N LEU A 63 -3.02 -3.69 -17.59
CA LEU A 63 -4.36 -3.58 -18.16
C LEU A 63 -5.03 -2.24 -17.82
N GLU A 64 -4.32 -1.27 -17.22
CA GLU A 64 -4.84 0.09 -16.97
C GLU A 64 -5.38 0.71 -18.27
N SER A 65 -4.71 0.42 -19.39
CA SER A 65 -5.16 0.86 -20.71
C SER A 65 -6.56 0.37 -21.09
N TYR A 66 -7.12 -0.67 -20.48
CA TYR A 66 -8.48 -1.12 -20.71
C TYR A 66 -9.52 -0.41 -19.82
N ARG A 67 -9.10 0.45 -18.89
CA ARG A 67 -10.00 1.14 -17.95
C ARG A 67 -11.13 1.91 -18.63
N HIS A 68 -10.85 2.56 -19.76
CA HIS A 68 -11.86 3.29 -20.53
C HIS A 68 -12.91 2.38 -21.20
N THR A 69 -12.59 1.10 -21.39
CA THR A 69 -13.53 0.10 -21.94
C THR A 69 -14.35 -0.61 -20.86
N MET A 70 -13.99 -0.43 -19.59
CA MET A 70 -14.66 -1.04 -18.45
C MET A 70 -15.90 -0.24 -18.05
N LYS A 71 -17.10 -0.80 -18.32
CA LYS A 71 -18.34 -0.30 -17.71
C LYS A 71 -18.24 -0.46 -16.19
N ASN A 72 -18.61 0.56 -15.42
CA ASN A 72 -18.49 0.61 -13.95
C ASN A 72 -17.03 0.44 -13.47
N ALA A 73 -16.14 1.31 -13.97
CA ALA A 73 -14.71 1.29 -13.65
C ALA A 73 -14.39 1.28 -12.14
N ASP A 74 -15.28 1.81 -11.31
CA ASP A 74 -15.14 1.85 -9.84
C ASP A 74 -15.18 0.46 -9.18
N LEU A 75 -15.68 -0.57 -9.88
CA LEU A 75 -15.64 -1.95 -9.40
C LEU A 75 -14.23 -2.56 -9.53
N TYR A 76 -13.44 -2.11 -10.50
CA TYR A 76 -12.14 -2.70 -10.82
C TYR A 76 -11.04 -2.13 -9.91
N ARG A 77 -10.37 -2.98 -9.11
CA ARG A 77 -9.20 -2.57 -8.31
C ARG A 77 -7.89 -3.03 -8.97
N PHE A 78 -6.97 -2.09 -9.16
CA PHE A 78 -5.61 -2.38 -9.64
C PHE A 78 -4.71 -2.69 -8.46
N MET A 79 -4.37 -3.97 -8.28
CA MET A 79 -3.76 -4.44 -7.03
C MET A 79 -2.25 -4.72 -7.14
N ALA A 80 -1.68 -4.62 -8.34
CA ALA A 80 -0.26 -4.85 -8.56
C ALA A 80 0.27 -4.00 -9.73
N PRO A 81 1.51 -3.48 -9.63
CA PRO A 81 2.15 -2.71 -10.70
C PRO A 81 2.43 -3.53 -11.96
N SER A 82 2.51 -4.86 -11.85
CA SER A 82 2.62 -5.74 -13.02
C SER A 82 2.18 -7.17 -12.72
N CYS A 83 1.93 -7.96 -13.76
CA CYS A 83 1.73 -9.40 -13.62
C CYS A 83 2.94 -10.11 -12.99
N ILE A 84 4.16 -9.61 -13.23
CA ILE A 84 5.40 -10.23 -12.75
C ILE A 84 5.55 -9.99 -11.23
N SER A 85 5.19 -8.79 -10.76
CA SER A 85 5.21 -8.49 -9.32
C SER A 85 4.18 -9.30 -8.53
N MET A 86 3.11 -9.77 -9.17
CA MET A 86 2.14 -10.70 -8.53
C MET A 86 2.73 -12.08 -8.24
N ILE A 87 3.81 -12.48 -8.90
CA ILE A 87 4.43 -13.81 -8.73
C ILE A 87 5.68 -13.75 -7.87
N ALA A 88 6.45 -12.67 -7.97
CA ALA A 88 7.79 -12.59 -7.39
C ALA A 88 7.91 -11.52 -6.30
N GLY A 89 6.90 -10.67 -6.13
CA GLY A 89 7.01 -9.46 -5.30
C GLY A 89 7.88 -8.38 -5.95
N GLU A 90 7.76 -7.14 -5.48
CA GLU A 90 8.47 -6.01 -6.09
C GLU A 90 9.99 -6.07 -5.87
N SER A 91 10.44 -6.51 -4.69
CA SER A 91 11.86 -6.53 -4.34
C SER A 91 12.63 -7.45 -5.30
N LEU A 92 12.08 -8.64 -5.58
CA LEU A 92 12.70 -9.58 -6.50
C LEU A 92 12.62 -9.09 -7.95
N VAL A 93 11.49 -8.49 -8.35
CA VAL A 93 11.38 -7.87 -9.68
C VAL A 93 12.44 -6.78 -9.86
N LYS A 94 12.62 -5.88 -8.89
CA LYS A 94 13.62 -4.80 -8.95
C LYS A 94 15.06 -5.33 -9.01
N ALA A 95 15.35 -6.44 -8.33
CA ALA A 95 16.68 -7.06 -8.38
C ALA A 95 17.07 -7.57 -9.78
N TYR A 96 16.09 -8.05 -10.55
CA TYR A 96 16.29 -8.65 -11.87
C TYR A 96 15.87 -7.76 -13.05
N LEU A 97 15.18 -6.65 -12.82
CA LEU A 97 14.78 -5.69 -13.85
C LEU A 97 15.81 -4.57 -13.99
N LYS A 98 16.96 -4.90 -14.60
CA LYS A 98 18.03 -3.97 -14.97
C LYS A 98 17.87 -3.48 -16.42
N PRO A 99 18.46 -2.32 -16.80
CA PRO A 99 18.31 -1.73 -18.15
C PRO A 99 18.69 -2.66 -19.31
N ASP A 100 19.57 -3.62 -19.07
CA ASP A 100 20.06 -4.60 -20.05
C ASP A 100 19.46 -5.99 -19.88
N SER A 101 18.41 -6.12 -19.06
CA SER A 101 17.78 -7.38 -18.75
C SER A 101 16.27 -7.33 -18.96
N HIS A 102 15.68 -8.47 -19.32
CA HIS A 102 14.23 -8.57 -19.52
C HIS A 102 13.67 -9.82 -18.83
N ILE A 103 12.65 -9.62 -17.99
CA ILE A 103 12.00 -10.71 -17.27
C ILE A 103 10.88 -11.31 -18.12
N LEU A 104 10.87 -12.63 -18.26
CA LEU A 104 9.87 -13.39 -18.99
C LEU A 104 9.14 -14.38 -18.09
N MET A 105 7.88 -14.63 -18.43
CA MET A 105 7.04 -15.69 -17.87
C MET A 105 7.05 -16.92 -18.79
N PRO A 106 6.79 -18.15 -18.28
CA PRO A 106 6.84 -19.38 -19.08
C PRO A 106 5.96 -19.34 -20.33
N LYS A 107 4.75 -18.77 -20.22
CA LYS A 107 3.85 -18.64 -21.37
C LYS A 107 4.41 -17.72 -22.46
N THR A 108 5.09 -16.64 -22.06
CA THR A 108 5.76 -15.72 -22.99
C THR A 108 6.89 -16.43 -23.73
N VAL A 109 7.70 -17.26 -23.05
CA VAL A 109 8.77 -18.07 -23.67
C VAL A 109 8.19 -19.05 -24.69
N VAL A 110 7.13 -19.78 -24.34
CA VAL A 110 6.47 -20.71 -25.27
C VAL A 110 5.90 -19.98 -26.48
N ARG A 111 5.32 -18.80 -26.28
CA ARG A 111 4.77 -17.98 -27.37
C ARG A 111 5.89 -17.46 -28.28
N LEU A 112 6.99 -16.96 -27.72
CA LEU A 112 8.18 -16.55 -28.49
C LEU A 112 8.72 -17.71 -29.34
N ALA A 113 8.85 -18.90 -28.75
CA ALA A 113 9.29 -20.10 -29.47
C ALA A 113 8.33 -20.47 -30.61
N ARG A 114 7.02 -20.33 -30.42
CA ARG A 114 6.00 -20.58 -31.44
C ARG A 114 6.06 -19.57 -32.58
N GLU A 115 6.11 -18.27 -32.26
CA GLU A 115 6.19 -17.22 -33.27
C GLU A 115 7.47 -17.33 -34.08
N TYR A 116 8.58 -17.71 -33.45
CA TYR A 116 9.85 -18.00 -34.12
C TYR A 116 9.78 -19.19 -35.09
N ARG A 117 8.94 -20.19 -34.83
CA ARG A 117 8.72 -21.32 -35.75
C ARG A 117 7.79 -20.96 -36.91
N LYS A 118 6.82 -20.07 -36.68
CA LYS A 118 5.77 -19.72 -37.66
C LYS A 118 6.20 -18.64 -38.65
N ARG A 119 6.89 -17.63 -38.15
CA ARG A 119 7.50 -16.59 -38.97
C ARG A 119 8.97 -16.98 -39.05
N SER A 120 9.54 -17.08 -40.25
CA SER A 120 10.99 -17.06 -40.45
C SER A 120 11.54 -15.70 -39.98
N LEU A 121 11.41 -15.41 -38.68
CA LEU A 121 11.93 -14.24 -37.99
C LEU A 121 13.44 -14.37 -38.13
N SER A 122 13.96 -13.73 -39.17
CA SER A 122 15.38 -13.63 -39.42
C SER A 122 16.05 -13.13 -38.15
N SER A 123 17.28 -13.58 -37.92
CA SER A 123 18.17 -13.06 -36.87
C SER A 123 18.17 -11.53 -36.81
N SER A 124 17.95 -10.85 -37.93
CA SER A 124 17.81 -9.39 -38.01
C SER A 124 16.57 -8.79 -37.33
N VAL A 125 15.43 -9.48 -37.24
CA VAL A 125 14.24 -9.00 -36.49
C VAL A 125 14.42 -9.20 -34.99
N LEU A 126 15.06 -10.30 -34.56
CA LEU A 126 15.45 -10.50 -33.16
C LEU A 126 16.43 -9.42 -32.69
N SER A 127 17.44 -9.12 -33.51
CA SER A 127 18.37 -8.02 -33.28
C SER A 127 17.73 -6.63 -33.38
N ARG A 128 16.48 -6.50 -33.86
CA ARG A 128 15.74 -5.23 -33.90
C ARG A 128 14.74 -5.10 -32.75
N VAL A 129 14.15 -6.22 -32.29
CA VAL A 129 13.24 -6.28 -31.13
C VAL A 129 14.01 -6.30 -29.81
N PHE A 130 15.15 -6.98 -29.75
CA PHE A 130 16.03 -7.04 -28.57
C PHE A 130 17.31 -6.19 -28.73
N GLY A 131 17.37 -5.40 -29.82
CA GLY A 131 18.61 -4.83 -30.34
C GLY A 131 19.49 -4.12 -29.33
N ARG A 132 20.81 -4.39 -29.39
CA ARG A 132 21.98 -3.82 -28.67
C ARG A 132 21.86 -3.50 -27.16
N ARG A 133 20.66 -3.43 -26.57
CA ARG A 133 20.40 -3.01 -25.19
C ARG A 133 20.10 -4.19 -24.27
N ILE A 134 19.34 -5.20 -24.72
CA ILE A 134 19.05 -6.37 -23.88
C ILE A 134 20.17 -7.39 -24.05
N ARG A 135 20.95 -7.62 -22.98
CA ARG A 135 22.04 -8.59 -22.91
C ARG A 135 21.66 -9.85 -22.13
N LYS A 136 20.58 -9.80 -21.34
CA LYS A 136 20.15 -10.88 -20.46
C LYS A 136 18.64 -11.10 -20.47
N ILE A 137 18.22 -12.35 -20.53
CA ILE A 137 16.82 -12.74 -20.35
C ILE A 137 16.69 -13.53 -19.05
N VAL A 138 15.80 -13.09 -18.17
CA VAL A 138 15.55 -13.75 -16.89
C VAL A 138 14.18 -14.43 -16.97
N LEU A 139 14.14 -15.75 -16.87
CA LEU A 139 12.89 -16.49 -16.75
C LEU A 139 12.52 -16.62 -15.28
N PHE A 140 11.36 -16.08 -14.91
CA PHE A 140 10.72 -16.39 -13.64
C PHE A 140 9.95 -17.71 -13.80
N ASP A 141 10.57 -18.80 -13.35
CA ASP A 141 10.06 -20.16 -13.52
C ASP A 141 9.06 -20.50 -12.41
N THR A 142 7.79 -20.66 -12.80
CA THR A 142 6.67 -20.98 -11.91
C THR A 142 6.36 -22.48 -11.84
N GLU A 143 6.96 -23.31 -12.70
CA GLU A 143 6.52 -24.71 -12.88
C GLU A 143 7.64 -25.73 -13.08
N GLY A 144 8.90 -25.32 -13.21
CA GLY A 144 10.03 -26.25 -13.34
C GLY A 144 10.02 -27.10 -14.62
N LYS A 145 9.20 -26.76 -15.62
CA LYS A 145 8.99 -27.62 -16.81
C LYS A 145 10.18 -27.59 -17.75
N LEU A 146 10.76 -28.76 -18.01
CA LEU A 146 11.93 -28.96 -18.88
C LEU A 146 11.75 -28.35 -20.29
N ASN A 147 10.55 -28.42 -20.86
CA ASN A 147 10.28 -27.88 -22.20
C ASN A 147 10.35 -26.34 -22.28
N VAL A 148 10.02 -25.62 -21.20
CA VAL A 148 10.13 -24.16 -21.17
C VAL A 148 11.60 -23.75 -21.12
N ARG A 149 12.41 -24.46 -20.33
CA ARG A 149 13.85 -24.23 -20.22
C ARG A 149 14.56 -24.45 -21.57
N LYS A 150 14.25 -25.55 -22.26
CA LYS A 150 14.76 -25.83 -23.61
C LYS A 150 14.37 -24.74 -24.63
N HIS A 151 13.15 -24.23 -24.56
CA HIS A 151 12.72 -23.12 -25.43
C HIS A 151 13.46 -21.81 -25.13
N LEU A 152 13.67 -21.49 -23.86
CA LEU A 152 14.44 -20.31 -23.46
C LEU A 152 15.90 -20.41 -23.93
N GLU A 153 16.56 -21.54 -23.68
CA GLU A 153 17.94 -21.78 -24.08
C GLU A 153 18.10 -21.66 -25.61
N SER A 154 17.23 -22.35 -26.36
CA SER A 154 17.26 -22.26 -27.83
C SER A 154 16.99 -20.84 -28.32
N PHE A 155 16.18 -20.06 -27.61
CA PHE A 155 15.90 -18.67 -27.97
C PHE A 155 17.08 -17.76 -27.67
N ALA A 156 17.64 -17.84 -26.45
CA ALA A 156 18.76 -17.05 -25.98
C ALA A 156 20.01 -17.26 -26.85
N ARG A 157 20.33 -18.51 -27.19
CA ARG A 157 21.43 -18.87 -28.10
C ARG A 157 21.28 -18.22 -29.47
N LYS A 158 20.07 -18.22 -30.03
CA LYS A 158 19.80 -17.64 -31.36
C LYS A 158 19.76 -16.12 -31.35
N ALA A 159 19.32 -15.51 -30.24
CA ALA A 159 19.28 -14.07 -30.06
C ALA A 159 20.65 -13.49 -29.65
N GLY A 160 21.63 -14.33 -29.30
CA GLY A 160 22.96 -13.90 -28.86
C GLY A 160 22.95 -13.22 -27.49
N VAL A 161 22.04 -13.62 -26.60
CA VAL A 161 21.88 -13.04 -25.25
C VAL A 161 22.10 -14.10 -24.19
N SER A 162 22.60 -13.69 -23.03
CA SER A 162 22.66 -14.56 -21.85
C SER A 162 21.26 -14.83 -21.31
N TYR A 163 21.07 -15.93 -20.60
CA TYR A 163 19.82 -16.22 -19.91
C TYR A 163 20.06 -16.69 -18.48
N GLU A 164 19.05 -16.50 -17.65
CA GLU A 164 19.00 -16.96 -16.27
C GLU A 164 17.60 -17.51 -15.96
N ILE A 165 17.53 -18.54 -15.11
CA ILE A 165 16.27 -19.13 -14.65
C ILE A 165 16.21 -18.93 -13.15
N VAL A 166 15.24 -18.13 -12.70
CA VAL A 166 14.96 -17.89 -11.28
C VAL A 166 13.74 -18.70 -10.90
N PRO A 167 13.86 -19.73 -10.03
CA PRO A 167 12.72 -20.49 -9.57
C PRO A 167 11.91 -19.63 -8.59
N VAL A 168 10.76 -19.14 -9.04
CA VAL A 168 9.86 -18.31 -8.22
C VAL A 168 8.65 -19.09 -7.71
N GLY A 169 8.31 -20.21 -8.35
CA GLY A 169 7.16 -21.03 -7.97
C GLY A 169 5.84 -20.28 -8.05
N LEU A 170 4.86 -20.70 -7.24
CA LEU A 170 3.53 -20.09 -7.17
C LEU A 170 3.14 -19.65 -5.75
N ASP A 171 4.04 -19.78 -4.78
CA ASP A 171 3.71 -19.58 -3.36
C ASP A 171 3.37 -18.13 -3.05
N TYR A 172 4.16 -17.18 -3.56
CA TYR A 172 3.86 -15.76 -3.43
C TYR A 172 2.56 -15.39 -4.15
N LEU A 173 2.32 -15.91 -5.36
CA LEU A 173 1.05 -15.71 -6.06
C LEU A 173 -0.13 -16.29 -5.26
N ARG A 174 0.07 -17.44 -4.60
CA ARG A 174 -0.93 -18.04 -3.71
C ARG A 174 -1.23 -17.14 -2.53
N LEU A 175 -0.22 -16.62 -1.85
CA LEU A 175 -0.39 -15.69 -0.73
C LEU A 175 -1.10 -14.40 -1.18
N PHE A 176 -0.65 -13.82 -2.30
CA PHE A 176 -1.24 -12.62 -2.88
C PHE A 176 -2.71 -12.82 -3.25
N LEU A 177 -3.06 -13.92 -3.91
CA LEU A 177 -4.46 -14.19 -4.25
C LEU A 177 -5.28 -14.57 -3.01
N SER A 178 -4.68 -15.25 -2.02
CA SER A 178 -5.35 -15.63 -0.78
C SER A 178 -5.72 -14.41 0.04
N SER A 179 -4.85 -13.40 0.14
CA SER A 179 -5.18 -12.14 0.82
C SER A 179 -6.37 -11.47 0.15
N ILE A 180 -6.39 -11.41 -1.19
CA ILE A 180 -7.48 -10.76 -1.91
C ILE A 180 -8.81 -11.52 -1.79
N VAL A 181 -8.77 -12.84 -1.98
CA VAL A 181 -9.96 -13.69 -1.84
C VAL A 181 -10.49 -13.64 -0.40
N SER A 182 -9.59 -13.63 0.59
CA SER A 182 -9.97 -13.54 2.00
C SER A 182 -10.57 -12.18 2.33
N SER A 183 -9.94 -11.08 1.89
CA SER A 183 -10.49 -9.73 2.05
C SER A 183 -11.84 -9.59 1.36
N TRP A 184 -12.00 -10.10 0.14
CA TRP A 184 -13.31 -10.08 -0.53
C TRP A 184 -14.35 -10.91 0.23
N ARG A 185 -14.03 -12.15 0.63
CA ARG A 185 -14.96 -12.98 1.43
C ARG A 185 -15.30 -12.32 2.76
N PHE A 186 -14.33 -11.64 3.37
CA PHE A 186 -14.53 -10.86 4.56
C PHE A 186 -15.51 -9.73 4.27
N GLU A 187 -15.27 -8.86 3.29
CA GLU A 187 -16.19 -7.79 2.88
C GLU A 187 -17.62 -8.30 2.57
N GLN A 188 -17.76 -9.50 2.02
CA GLN A 188 -19.07 -10.13 1.78
C GLN A 188 -19.75 -10.61 3.07
N LYS A 189 -18.98 -11.13 4.04
CA LYS A 189 -19.44 -11.45 5.39
C LYS A 189 -19.69 -10.17 6.21
N GLU A 190 -18.96 -9.09 5.97
CA GLU A 190 -19.12 -7.80 6.62
C GLU A 190 -20.41 -7.08 6.23
N LYS A 191 -20.86 -7.23 4.98
CA LYS A 191 -22.22 -6.82 4.55
C LYS A 191 -23.32 -7.50 5.39
N THR A 192 -23.00 -8.55 6.14
CA THR A 192 -23.94 -9.35 6.95
C THR A 192 -23.69 -9.29 8.47
N SER A 193 -23.07 -8.22 9.01
CA SER A 193 -23.18 -7.74 10.42
C SER A 193 -21.99 -7.87 11.41
N ASN A 194 -20.80 -8.38 11.06
CA ASN A 194 -19.72 -8.62 12.06
C ASN A 194 -18.43 -7.77 11.97
N PHE A 195 -18.24 -6.90 10.97
CA PHE A 195 -17.05 -6.02 10.90
C PHE A 195 -16.93 -5.12 12.14
N ARG A 196 -18.06 -4.50 12.49
CA ARG A 196 -18.14 -3.47 13.53
C ARG A 196 -17.54 -3.99 14.83
N LEU A 197 -17.98 -5.15 15.32
CA LEU A 197 -17.58 -5.64 16.63
C LEU A 197 -16.10 -6.04 16.73
N SER A 198 -15.52 -6.65 15.68
CA SER A 198 -14.11 -7.09 15.72
C SER A 198 -13.10 -5.95 15.54
N THR A 199 -13.37 -5.01 14.62
CA THR A 199 -12.53 -3.82 14.45
C THR A 199 -12.70 -2.86 15.61
N TYR A 200 -13.90 -2.72 16.18
CA TYR A 200 -14.09 -1.97 17.42
C TYR A 200 -13.37 -2.64 18.60
N ALA A 201 -13.41 -3.97 18.76
CA ALA A 201 -12.68 -4.65 19.84
C ALA A 201 -11.16 -4.44 19.76
N MET A 202 -10.55 -4.62 18.59
CA MET A 202 -9.12 -4.37 18.37
C MET A 202 -8.75 -2.88 18.58
N ILE A 203 -9.63 -1.96 18.21
CA ILE A 203 -9.45 -0.53 18.46
C ILE A 203 -9.56 -0.21 19.96
N PHE A 204 -10.55 -0.77 20.67
CA PHE A 204 -10.73 -0.53 22.11
C PHE A 204 -9.56 -1.09 22.94
N ASP A 205 -8.97 -2.21 22.52
CA ASP A 205 -7.75 -2.74 23.13
C ASP A 205 -6.58 -1.73 22.94
N HIS A 206 -6.37 -1.21 21.72
CA HIS A 206 -5.34 -0.20 21.45
C HIS A 206 -5.59 1.17 22.11
N LEU A 207 -6.85 1.58 22.26
CA LEU A 207 -7.22 2.84 22.90
C LEU A 207 -6.89 2.86 24.40
N SER A 208 -6.93 1.69 25.05
CA SER A 208 -6.57 1.55 26.46
C SER A 208 -5.10 1.88 26.68
N ASP A 209 -4.21 1.45 25.78
CA ASP A 209 -2.78 1.76 25.83
C ASP A 209 -2.50 3.25 25.55
N ILE A 210 -3.20 3.84 24.57
CA ILE A 210 -3.04 5.24 24.17
C ILE A 210 -3.47 6.20 25.30
N SER A 211 -4.53 5.86 26.03
CA SER A 211 -5.08 6.69 27.13
C SER A 211 -4.15 6.87 28.34
N ARG A 212 -3.14 6.02 28.48
CA ARG A 212 -2.17 6.03 29.59
C ARG A 212 -0.89 6.80 29.28
N ILE A 213 -0.73 7.26 28.04
CA ILE A 213 0.47 7.96 27.60
C ILE A 213 0.46 9.39 28.14
N MET A 214 1.51 9.75 28.88
CA MET A 214 1.65 11.06 29.53
C MET A 214 2.54 12.03 28.74
N ASP A 215 3.28 11.54 27.73
CA ASP A 215 4.08 12.38 26.83
C ASP A 215 3.41 12.58 25.46
N GLU A 216 3.42 13.82 24.96
CA GLU A 216 2.76 14.17 23.69
C GLU A 216 3.45 13.54 22.48
N GLN A 217 4.77 13.37 22.48
CA GLN A 217 5.47 12.74 21.35
C GLN A 217 5.13 11.25 21.28
N GLU A 218 5.14 10.57 22.43
CA GLU A 218 4.69 9.18 22.52
C GLU A 218 3.23 9.03 22.11
N ALA A 219 2.35 9.94 22.55
CA ALA A 219 0.93 9.89 22.21
C ALA A 219 0.71 10.07 20.71
N THR A 220 1.40 11.02 20.09
CA THR A 220 1.28 11.29 18.66
C THR A 220 1.89 10.19 17.79
N LEU A 221 2.98 9.55 18.23
CA LEU A 221 3.52 8.36 17.56
C LEU A 221 2.54 7.17 17.65
N ALA A 222 1.99 6.90 18.83
CA ALA A 222 1.01 5.83 19.02
C ALA A 222 -0.26 6.04 18.17
N ILE A 223 -0.71 7.30 18.01
CA ILE A 223 -1.79 7.65 17.09
C ILE A 223 -1.40 7.32 15.63
N VAL A 224 -0.21 7.71 15.19
CA VAL A 224 0.25 7.40 13.82
C VAL A 224 0.33 5.90 13.59
N ASP A 225 0.83 5.13 14.56
CA ASP A 225 0.93 3.67 14.47
C ASP A 225 -0.45 3.01 14.41
N MET A 226 -1.38 3.43 15.27
CA MET A 226 -2.76 2.95 15.25
C MET A 226 -3.41 3.19 13.87
N PHE A 227 -3.29 4.40 13.33
CA PHE A 227 -3.84 4.70 12.01
C PHE A 227 -3.08 3.96 10.89
N THR A 228 -1.79 3.67 11.07
CA THR A 228 -1.03 2.83 10.13
C THR A 228 -1.56 1.40 10.10
N VAL A 229 -1.83 0.82 11.28
CA VAL A 229 -2.40 -0.53 11.40
C VAL A 229 -3.82 -0.59 10.83
N VAL A 230 -4.69 0.35 11.21
CA VAL A 230 -6.11 0.34 10.83
C VAL A 230 -6.31 0.64 9.35
N PHE A 231 -5.54 1.57 8.77
CA PHE A 231 -5.76 2.05 7.40
C PHE A 231 -4.77 1.51 6.37
N SER A 232 -3.64 0.94 6.81
CA SER A 232 -2.55 0.45 5.93
C SER A 232 -2.20 1.44 4.80
N PRO A 233 -1.89 2.71 5.14
CA PRO A 233 -1.78 3.77 4.15
C PRO A 233 -0.51 3.65 3.31
N ALA A 234 -0.54 4.25 2.12
CA ALA A 234 0.66 4.40 1.31
C ALA A 234 1.62 5.44 1.91
N ARG A 235 1.07 6.49 2.52
CA ARG A 235 1.77 7.58 3.20
C ARG A 235 0.91 8.12 4.34
N ILE A 236 1.54 8.51 5.44
CA ILE A 236 0.87 9.11 6.58
C ILE A 236 1.71 10.26 7.13
N VAL A 237 1.06 11.38 7.41
CA VAL A 237 1.68 12.54 8.06
C VAL A 237 0.77 13.06 9.14
N TYR A 238 1.32 13.22 10.35
CA TYR A 238 0.66 13.93 11.43
C TYR A 238 1.29 15.33 11.57
N VAL A 239 0.41 16.32 11.66
CA VAL A 239 0.75 17.73 11.83
C VAL A 239 0.20 18.19 13.17
N PRO A 240 1.05 18.50 14.16
CA PRO A 240 0.61 19.07 15.42
C PRO A 240 0.09 20.49 15.22
N PHE A 241 -0.94 20.86 15.98
CA PHE A 241 -1.52 22.20 15.99
C PHE A 241 -1.43 22.84 17.38
N GLU A 242 -1.24 24.16 17.40
CA GLU A 242 -1.25 25.00 18.59
C GLU A 242 -1.94 26.32 18.23
N ASN A 243 -2.87 26.79 19.07
CA ASN A 243 -3.68 27.98 18.81
C ASN A 243 -4.33 27.97 17.42
N ASN A 244 -4.90 26.81 17.02
CA ASN A 244 -5.49 26.59 15.69
C ASN A 244 -4.53 26.86 14.52
N LYS A 245 -3.21 26.78 14.72
CA LYS A 245 -2.21 26.89 13.65
C LYS A 245 -1.32 25.65 13.62
N PRO A 246 -0.96 25.15 12.42
CA PRO A 246 -0.01 24.06 12.32
C PRO A 246 1.35 24.52 12.86
N GLN A 247 1.98 23.69 13.68
CA GLN A 247 3.34 23.96 14.15
C GLN A 247 4.36 23.80 13.02
N ASP A 248 5.62 24.17 13.29
CA ASP A 248 6.74 24.07 12.36
C ASP A 248 6.84 22.67 11.73
N ARG A 249 7.18 22.63 10.44
CA ARG A 249 7.41 21.40 9.67
C ARG A 249 8.40 20.44 10.33
N LYS A 250 9.35 20.95 11.11
CA LYS A 250 10.30 20.15 11.89
C LYS A 250 9.61 19.25 12.93
N LYS A 251 8.44 19.66 13.42
CA LYS A 251 7.65 18.92 14.40
C LYS A 251 6.63 17.97 13.78
N TRP A 252 6.56 17.89 12.44
CA TRP A 252 5.65 16.97 11.77
C TRP A 252 6.17 15.54 11.88
N ILE A 253 5.25 14.60 12.10
CA ILE A 253 5.56 13.18 12.28
C ILE A 253 5.23 12.45 10.98
N GLY A 254 6.16 11.61 10.53
CA GLY A 254 6.13 10.90 9.25
C GLY A 254 7.54 10.73 8.67
N SER A 255 7.71 9.91 7.63
CA SER A 255 9.00 9.79 6.97
C SER A 255 9.40 11.11 6.29
N ALA A 256 10.69 11.31 6.00
CA ALA A 256 11.15 12.49 5.28
C ALA A 256 10.45 12.65 3.91
N GLY A 257 10.19 11.54 3.22
CA GLY A 257 9.45 11.52 1.97
C GLY A 257 7.98 11.89 2.12
N ASP A 258 7.33 11.43 3.19
CA ASP A 258 5.91 11.72 3.45
C ASP A 258 5.69 13.19 3.81
N ARG A 259 6.57 13.76 4.65
CA ARG A 259 6.53 15.20 4.97
C ARG A 259 6.69 16.07 3.73
N ALA A 260 7.63 15.72 2.85
CA ALA A 260 7.85 16.43 1.59
C ALA A 260 6.62 16.32 0.67
N TRP A 261 6.07 15.11 0.54
CA TRP A 261 4.84 14.86 -0.22
C TRP A 261 3.66 15.70 0.28
N PHE A 262 3.44 15.73 1.59
CA PHE A 262 2.34 16.49 2.19
C PHE A 262 2.54 18.01 1.98
N ALA A 263 3.77 18.50 2.14
CA ALA A 263 4.12 19.89 1.91
C ALA A 263 3.95 20.34 0.44
N GLU A 264 4.21 19.47 -0.53
CA GLU A 264 4.08 19.74 -1.96
C GLU A 264 2.62 19.69 -2.44
N LYS A 265 1.86 18.69 -1.95
CA LYS A 265 0.50 18.41 -2.43
C LYS A 265 -0.55 19.41 -1.95
N ILE A 266 -0.32 20.07 -0.81
CA ILE A 266 -1.37 20.82 -0.11
C ILE A 266 -0.89 22.24 0.19
N ARG A 267 -1.33 23.19 -0.63
CA ARG A 267 -1.39 24.61 -0.23
C ARG A 267 -2.46 24.73 0.86
N LEU A 268 -2.02 24.75 2.12
CA LEU A 268 -2.84 24.91 3.33
C LEU A 268 -3.26 26.38 3.48
N PRO A 269 -4.52 26.77 3.18
CA PRO A 269 -5.14 27.72 4.12
C PRO A 269 -6.58 27.46 4.56
N GLU A 270 -7.43 26.65 3.91
CA GLU A 270 -8.88 26.63 4.27
C GLU A 270 -9.51 25.27 4.56
N ARG A 271 -8.87 24.15 4.21
CA ARG A 271 -9.54 22.84 4.20
C ARG A 271 -9.26 21.95 5.41
N TRP A 272 -8.34 22.33 6.28
CA TRP A 272 -7.98 21.59 7.51
C TRP A 272 -9.09 21.63 8.58
N ARG A 273 -10.14 22.43 8.40
CA ARG A 273 -11.39 22.33 9.17
C ARG A 273 -12.38 21.30 8.63
N LYS A 274 -12.21 20.80 7.41
CA LYS A 274 -13.15 19.85 6.78
C LYS A 274 -12.55 18.45 6.78
N GLN A 275 -13.16 17.55 7.54
CA GLN A 275 -12.90 16.11 7.46
C GLN A 275 -13.31 15.59 6.07
N GLY A 276 -12.55 14.66 5.52
CA GLY A 276 -12.93 13.97 4.29
C GLY A 276 -11.80 13.77 3.28
N PHE A 277 -12.20 13.31 2.10
CA PHE A 277 -11.26 12.94 1.04
C PHE A 277 -10.98 14.10 0.09
N TYR A 278 -9.71 14.37 -0.18
CA TYR A 278 -9.28 15.28 -1.23
C TYR A 278 -8.12 14.71 -2.03
N LYS A 279 -8.30 14.58 -3.35
CA LYS A 279 -7.30 14.04 -4.29
C LYS A 279 -6.70 12.67 -3.89
N GLY A 280 -7.44 11.84 -3.15
CA GLY A 280 -6.96 10.54 -2.68
C GLY A 280 -6.51 10.51 -1.22
N VAL A 281 -6.34 11.67 -0.61
CA VAL A 281 -5.88 11.81 0.77
C VAL A 281 -7.08 11.99 1.70
N LEU A 282 -7.16 11.19 2.75
CA LEU A 282 -8.08 11.41 3.87
C LEU A 282 -7.45 12.44 4.81
N PHE A 283 -8.19 13.51 5.08
CA PHE A 283 -7.86 14.50 6.08
C PHE A 283 -8.72 14.27 7.31
N GLN A 284 -8.05 14.03 8.44
CA GLN A 284 -8.69 13.83 9.72
C GLN A 284 -8.16 14.84 10.73
N SER A 285 -9.00 15.80 11.10
CA SER A 285 -8.66 16.80 12.11
C SER A 285 -9.02 16.27 13.49
N PHE A 286 -8.13 16.46 14.45
CA PHE A 286 -8.36 16.19 15.87
C PHE A 286 -8.81 17.49 16.52
N VAL A 287 -10.06 17.52 17.00
CA VAL A 287 -10.67 18.72 17.59
C VAL A 287 -11.01 18.45 19.05
N HIS A 288 -10.67 19.38 19.92
CA HIS A 288 -11.06 19.38 21.32
C HIS A 288 -11.52 20.79 21.71
N GLN A 289 -12.71 20.93 22.33
CA GLN A 289 -13.27 22.23 22.73
C GLN A 289 -13.21 23.32 21.64
N ASN A 290 -13.52 22.96 20.39
CA ASN A 290 -13.49 23.85 19.22
C ASN A 290 -12.09 24.32 18.78
N GLU A 291 -11.03 23.70 19.30
CA GLU A 291 -9.64 23.89 18.86
C GLU A 291 -9.10 22.65 18.13
N ILE A 292 -8.42 22.87 17.02
CA ILE A 292 -7.69 21.83 16.32
C ILE A 292 -6.37 21.61 17.05
N VAL A 293 -6.18 20.39 17.55
CA VAL A 293 -4.98 19.98 18.30
C VAL A 293 -4.00 19.21 17.42
N GLY A 294 -4.49 18.65 16.31
CA GLY A 294 -3.67 18.04 15.27
C GLY A 294 -4.45 17.75 13.99
N LEU A 295 -3.72 17.42 12.94
CA LEU A 295 -4.25 16.97 11.65
C LEU A 295 -3.50 15.74 11.19
N LEU A 296 -4.23 14.70 10.81
CA LEU A 296 -3.69 13.53 10.17
C LEU A 296 -4.05 13.55 8.68
N ALA A 297 -3.04 13.30 7.85
CA ALA A 297 -3.19 13.19 6.41
C ALA A 297 -2.75 11.80 5.96
N ILE A 298 -3.68 11.08 5.36
CA ILE A 298 -3.53 9.66 5.05
C ILE A 298 -3.72 9.46 3.55
N ASP A 299 -2.66 9.07 2.84
CA ASP A 299 -2.75 8.69 1.42
C ASP A 299 -3.29 7.25 1.33
N LEU A 300 -4.59 7.13 1.09
CA LEU A 300 -5.23 5.84 0.90
C LEU A 300 -5.13 5.42 -0.57
N PHE A 301 -4.95 4.12 -0.80
CA PHE A 301 -4.90 3.61 -2.16
C PHE A 301 -6.24 3.89 -2.89
N PRO A 302 -6.21 4.18 -4.22
CA PRO A 302 -7.43 4.39 -4.99
C PRO A 302 -8.37 3.18 -4.88
N GLY A 303 -9.57 3.39 -4.30
CA GLY A 303 -10.56 2.34 -4.07
C GLY A 303 -10.85 2.02 -2.59
N GLN A 304 -10.09 2.60 -1.65
CA GLN A 304 -10.38 2.59 -0.21
C GLN A 304 -11.23 3.79 0.25
N LYS A 305 -11.87 4.50 -0.68
CA LYS A 305 -12.76 5.62 -0.36
C LYS A 305 -14.15 5.07 -0.08
N ASN A 306 -14.46 4.78 1.18
CA ASN A 306 -15.83 4.52 1.59
C ASN A 306 -16.20 5.40 2.80
N GLU A 307 -17.50 5.63 2.97
CA GLU A 307 -18.02 6.41 4.10
C GLU A 307 -17.71 5.75 5.45
N GLN A 308 -17.55 4.43 5.49
CA GLN A 308 -17.30 3.68 6.73
C GLN A 308 -15.90 3.96 7.30
N LEU A 309 -14.88 4.12 6.45
CA LEU A 309 -13.52 4.50 6.84
C LEU A 309 -13.48 5.95 7.31
N LEU A 310 -14.31 6.82 6.72
CA LEU A 310 -14.47 8.17 7.23
C LEU A 310 -15.12 8.16 8.61
N SER A 311 -16.23 7.42 8.80
CA SER A 311 -16.87 7.28 10.11
C SER A 311 -15.93 6.69 11.17
N LEU A 312 -15.10 5.72 10.80
CA LEU A 312 -14.11 5.12 11.69
C LEU A 312 -13.01 6.12 12.06
N ALA A 313 -12.47 6.84 11.08
CA ALA A 313 -11.47 7.87 11.31
C ALA A 313 -12.00 9.01 12.19
N SER A 314 -13.27 9.41 12.00
CA SER A 314 -13.94 10.41 12.85
C SER A 314 -14.07 9.93 14.29
N LEU A 315 -14.53 8.69 14.53
CA LEU A 315 -14.64 8.14 15.88
C LEU A 315 -13.28 8.08 16.59
N LEU A 316 -12.25 7.60 15.89
CA LEU A 316 -10.89 7.54 16.44
C LEU A 316 -10.34 8.94 16.74
N ALA A 317 -10.70 9.93 15.93
CA ALA A 317 -10.20 11.29 16.08
C ALA A 317 -10.67 11.96 17.36
N ASP A 318 -11.91 11.71 17.79
CA ASP A 318 -12.43 12.29 19.03
C ASP A 318 -11.67 11.76 20.25
N ILE A 319 -11.29 10.48 20.23
CA ILE A 319 -10.55 9.86 21.34
C ILE A 319 -9.09 10.30 21.31
N CYS A 320 -8.48 10.33 20.12
CA CYS A 320 -7.10 10.78 19.94
C CYS A 320 -6.93 12.27 20.29
N SER A 321 -7.93 13.12 20.06
CA SER A 321 -7.86 14.54 20.40
C SER A 321 -7.73 14.73 21.92
N VAL A 322 -8.51 13.98 22.70
CA VAL A 322 -8.44 13.99 24.16
C VAL A 322 -7.09 13.50 24.66
N THR A 323 -6.54 12.43 24.10
CA THR A 323 -5.20 11.93 24.49
C THR A 323 -4.11 12.98 24.25
N VAL A 324 -4.10 13.63 23.09
CA VAL A 324 -3.10 14.68 22.78
C VAL A 324 -3.22 15.85 23.75
N VAL A 325 -4.45 16.27 24.08
CA VAL A 325 -4.70 17.34 25.06
C VAL A 325 -4.21 16.94 26.45
N ASN A 326 -4.51 15.72 26.90
CA ASN A 326 -4.09 15.23 28.20
C ASN A 326 -2.58 15.13 28.32
N ALA A 327 -1.89 14.62 27.29
CA ALA A 327 -0.44 14.53 27.27
C ALA A 327 0.23 15.92 27.29
N ARG A 328 -0.35 16.92 26.61
CA ARG A 328 0.11 18.33 26.70
C ARG A 328 -0.10 18.91 28.10
N ALA A 329 -1.26 18.69 28.69
CA ALA A 329 -1.57 19.17 30.04
C ALA A 329 -0.61 18.56 31.08
N PHE A 330 -0.29 17.27 30.94
CA PHE A 330 0.65 16.59 31.82
C PHE A 330 2.07 17.16 31.68
N ARG A 331 2.57 17.37 30.45
CA ARG A 331 3.87 18.00 30.21
C ARG A 331 3.94 19.41 30.82
N ASN A 332 2.90 20.21 30.66
CA ASN A 332 2.86 21.57 31.22
C ASN A 332 2.87 21.54 32.76
N LEU A 333 2.17 20.58 33.38
CA LEU A 333 2.19 20.40 34.82
C LEU A 333 3.55 19.92 35.35
N ASP A 334 4.22 19.04 34.61
CA ASP A 334 5.55 18.52 34.99
C ASP A 334 6.62 19.61 34.89
N GLU A 335 6.62 20.39 33.80
CA GLU A 335 7.54 21.53 33.64
C GLU A 335 7.29 22.61 34.71
N ALA A 336 6.02 22.93 35.00
CA ALA A 336 5.68 23.88 36.06
C ALA A 336 6.15 23.39 37.44
N ARG A 337 6.04 22.08 37.73
CA ARG A 337 6.56 21.48 38.96
C ARG A 337 8.08 21.56 39.02
N ARG A 338 8.77 21.28 37.91
CA ARG A 338 10.24 21.36 37.85
C ARG A 338 10.73 22.77 38.13
N ILE A 339 10.14 23.78 37.51
CA ILE A 339 10.46 25.19 37.74
C ILE A 339 10.24 25.57 39.21
N LEU A 340 9.09 25.18 39.80
CA LEU A 340 8.80 25.45 41.21
C LEU A 340 9.78 24.74 42.15
N GLN A 341 10.23 23.54 41.79
CA GLN A 341 11.20 22.79 42.59
C GLN A 341 12.60 23.41 42.51
N GLU A 342 13.03 23.86 41.32
CA GLU A 342 14.28 24.60 41.15
C GLU A 342 14.27 25.93 41.91
N GLU A 343 13.17 26.68 41.89
CA GLU A 343 13.02 27.91 42.67
C GLU A 343 13.01 27.64 44.18
N ARG A 344 12.37 26.54 44.62
CA ARG A 344 12.40 26.11 46.02
C ARG A 344 13.81 25.72 46.47
N ASP A 345 14.55 25.00 45.64
CA ASP A 345 15.92 24.57 45.93
C ASP A 345 16.90 25.77 45.93
N ARG A 346 16.70 26.74 45.04
CA ARG A 346 17.40 28.03 45.07
C ARG A 346 17.10 28.81 46.35
N ALA A 347 15.82 28.96 46.72
CA ALA A 347 15.42 29.66 47.94
C ALA A 347 16.00 28.99 49.20
N ARG A 348 16.04 27.65 49.23
CA ARG A 348 16.67 26.88 50.31
C ARG A 348 18.16 27.13 50.40
N THR A 349 18.86 27.14 49.26
CA THR A 349 20.29 27.46 49.18
C THR A 349 20.57 28.88 49.70
N TYR A 350 19.74 29.87 49.35
CA TYR A 350 19.86 31.23 49.87
C TYR A 350 19.61 31.32 51.39
N LEU A 351 18.65 30.56 51.92
CA LEU A 351 18.39 30.47 53.36
C LEU A 351 19.54 29.80 54.12
N ASP A 352 20.14 28.74 53.56
CA ASP A 352 21.29 28.08 54.17
C ASP A 352 22.53 29.00 54.19
N ILE A 353 22.75 29.79 53.14
CA ILE A 353 23.80 30.82 53.10
C ILE A 353 23.52 31.95 54.12
N ALA A 354 22.27 32.42 54.21
CA ALA A 354 21.88 33.45 55.18
C ALA A 354 21.97 32.95 56.64
N GLY A 355 21.67 31.68 56.88
CA GLY A 355 21.82 31.03 58.19
C GLY A 355 23.29 30.90 58.63
N VAL A 356 24.23 30.71 57.69
CA VAL A 356 25.67 30.71 57.97
C VAL A 356 26.20 32.10 58.32
N ILE A 357 25.61 33.17 57.77
CA ILE A 357 26.00 34.57 58.07
C ILE A 357 25.52 35.02 59.47
N PHE A 358 24.52 34.38 60.06
CA PHE A 358 24.01 34.71 61.41
C PHE A 358 24.68 33.93 62.56
N VAL A 359 25.61 33.01 62.26
CA VAL A 359 26.31 32.16 63.25
C VAL A 359 27.81 32.49 63.36
N VAL A 360 28.29 33.52 62.66
CA VAL A 360 29.64 34.09 62.80
C VAL A 360 29.51 35.51 63.36
#